data_AF-A0A2D7II42-F1
#
_entry.id   AF-A0A2D7II42-F1
#
_cell.length_a   1.000
_cell.length_b   1.000
_cell.length_c   1.000
_cell.angle_alpha   90.00
_cell.angle_beta   90.00
_cell.angle_gamma   90.00
#
_symmetry.space_group_name_H-M   'P 1'
#
loop_
_entity.id
_entity.type
_entity.pdbx_description
1 polymer ?
#
loop_
_entity_poly.entity_id
_entity_poly.type
_entity_poly.pdbx_seq_one_letter_code
_entity_poly.pdbx_strand_id
1 'polypeptide(L)'
;MDLNRNFKFLFVFVSFFYCNSLSADIKLSPKKDYAFITNQISSKVDVIDLGEKKLIKSYDVGKKPAGIDIDNVNKKIFVTNAESNSISVINLKKNTIKEFQSSNSPLGINLSNDGLHVYISNWYDNFLTVLDAKNGKKIAQIKTGKSPADVNVHPIDGNILVTNRKDNDLYLINPKTFEIVSKLELEKAPFGITIDSKGNFIYVTNVQSNSVSVVSYKKFKVISNIKVGKWPYQIAIDEINKKLFVTNQRSNSISVFNSTTHKKIEEIENLCEYPEGINISYKSNLVVVACWFDDAVVLLDLFDYSLIKKINVSGGPRAFGDFILR
;
A
#
# COMPACT_ATOMS: atom_id res chain seq x y z
N MET A 1 -28.96 81.16 -7.80
CA MET A 1 -27.69 81.19 -7.06
C MET A 1 -27.36 79.77 -6.66
N ASP A 2 -26.27 79.27 -7.23
CA ASP A 2 -25.46 78.09 -6.93
C ASP A 2 -26.11 76.70 -6.77
N LEU A 3 -25.96 75.90 -7.82
CA LEU A 3 -25.90 74.44 -7.73
C LEU A 3 -24.60 73.96 -8.40
N ASN A 4 -23.57 73.84 -7.57
CA ASN A 4 -22.26 73.28 -7.90
C ASN A 4 -22.37 71.74 -7.92
N ARG A 5 -22.13 71.11 -9.08
CA ARG A 5 -22.02 69.66 -9.24
C ARG A 5 -20.55 69.26 -9.05
N ASN A 6 -20.23 68.60 -7.92
CA ASN A 6 -18.94 67.94 -7.72
C ASN A 6 -19.10 66.42 -7.80
N PHE A 7 -18.42 65.82 -8.77
CA PHE A 7 -18.18 64.38 -8.92
C PHE A 7 -17.34 63.86 -7.74
N LYS A 8 -17.75 62.73 -7.13
CA LYS A 8 -16.87 61.92 -6.27
C LYS A 8 -16.69 60.54 -6.92
N PHE A 9 -15.47 60.27 -7.38
CA PHE A 9 -15.01 58.92 -7.70
C PHE A 9 -14.76 58.15 -6.41
N LEU A 10 -15.41 57.00 -6.26
CA LEU A 10 -15.18 56.04 -5.17
C LEU A 10 -14.16 55.01 -5.66
N PHE A 11 -12.92 55.09 -5.18
CA PHE A 11 -11.91 54.04 -5.39
C PHE A 11 -12.16 52.92 -4.37
N VAL A 12 -12.58 51.75 -4.85
CA VAL A 12 -12.62 50.51 -4.07
C VAL A 12 -11.23 49.87 -4.13
N PHE A 13 -10.51 49.88 -3.01
CA PHE A 13 -9.29 49.07 -2.86
C PHE A 13 -9.67 47.62 -2.62
N VAL A 14 -9.52 46.77 -3.64
CA VAL A 14 -9.55 45.31 -3.48
C VAL A 14 -8.13 44.88 -3.10
N SER A 15 -7.90 44.62 -1.81
CA SER A 15 -6.67 44.02 -1.32
C SER A 15 -6.66 42.52 -1.65
N PHE A 16 -5.95 42.16 -2.72
CA PHE A 16 -5.56 40.77 -2.98
C PHE A 16 -4.55 40.32 -1.92
N PHE A 17 -5.00 39.52 -0.96
CA PHE A 17 -4.09 38.72 -0.13
C PHE A 17 -3.47 37.62 -0.98
N TYR A 18 -2.28 37.88 -1.51
CA TYR A 18 -1.40 36.82 -2.03
C TYR A 18 -0.89 36.01 -0.85
N CYS A 19 -1.53 34.86 -0.59
CA CYS A 19 -0.97 33.84 0.29
C CYS A 19 0.13 33.11 -0.50
N ASN A 20 1.36 33.63 -0.43
CA ASN A 20 2.53 32.88 -0.84
C ASN A 20 2.76 31.75 0.18
N SER A 21 2.14 30.59 -0.05
CA SER A 21 2.53 29.38 0.65
C SER A 21 3.90 28.94 0.12
N LEU A 22 4.98 29.41 0.78
CA LEU A 22 6.25 28.70 0.71
C LEU A 22 6.01 27.31 1.30
N SER A 23 5.80 26.32 0.44
CA SER A 23 5.95 24.92 0.84
C SER A 23 7.41 24.75 1.21
N ALA A 24 7.75 24.92 2.48
CA ALA A 24 9.06 24.54 2.99
C ALA A 24 9.25 23.06 2.66
N ASP A 25 10.28 22.75 1.86
CA ASP A 25 10.61 21.38 1.54
C ASP A 25 11.04 20.66 2.82
N ILE A 26 10.11 19.92 3.42
CA ILE A 26 10.40 19.08 4.59
C ILE A 26 11.35 17.98 4.14
N LYS A 27 12.62 18.14 4.51
CA LYS A 27 13.65 17.13 4.30
C LYS A 27 13.46 16.00 5.30
N LEU A 28 13.16 14.80 4.80
CA LEU A 28 12.99 13.60 5.63
C LEU A 28 14.34 13.20 6.28
N SER A 29 14.30 12.87 7.56
CA SER A 29 15.48 12.46 8.33
C SER A 29 15.76 10.97 8.11
N PRO A 30 17.00 10.56 7.79
CA PRO A 30 17.34 9.14 7.62
C PRO A 30 17.28 8.35 8.94
N LYS A 31 17.15 9.03 10.09
CA LYS A 31 17.06 8.39 11.42
C LYS A 31 15.63 8.06 11.83
N LYS A 32 14.63 8.33 10.99
CA LYS A 32 13.21 8.13 11.30
C LYS A 32 12.55 7.25 10.26
N ASP A 33 11.49 6.57 10.66
CA ASP A 33 10.61 5.89 9.71
C ASP A 33 9.46 6.81 9.32
N TYR A 34 9.03 6.72 8.07
CA TYR A 34 7.91 7.49 7.52
C TYR A 34 6.91 6.55 6.85
N ALA A 35 5.62 6.73 7.13
CA ALA A 35 4.56 6.03 6.41
C ALA A 35 4.05 6.89 5.24
N PHE A 36 3.94 6.28 4.07
CA PHE A 36 3.38 6.89 2.86
C PHE A 36 1.99 6.32 2.59
N ILE A 37 0.96 7.11 2.75
CA ILE A 37 -0.42 6.62 2.79
C ILE A 37 -1.13 7.02 1.50
N THR A 38 -1.50 6.04 0.68
CA THR A 38 -2.31 6.26 -0.52
C THR A 38 -3.75 6.58 -0.12
N ASN A 39 -4.20 7.78 -0.48
CA ASN A 39 -5.54 8.30 -0.18
C ASN A 39 -6.37 8.27 -1.46
N GLN A 40 -7.16 7.21 -1.62
CA GLN A 40 -7.85 6.89 -2.85
C GLN A 40 -8.84 7.98 -3.24
N ILE A 41 -9.62 8.53 -2.29
CA ILE A 41 -10.66 9.50 -2.61
C ILE A 41 -10.04 10.86 -2.96
N SER A 42 -8.99 11.27 -2.26
CA SER A 42 -8.39 12.59 -2.45
C SER A 42 -7.31 12.65 -3.53
N SER A 43 -6.94 11.51 -4.14
CA SER A 43 -5.83 11.42 -5.12
C SER A 43 -4.49 11.94 -4.58
N LYS A 44 -4.18 11.58 -3.33
CA LYS A 44 -2.96 12.01 -2.64
C LYS A 44 -2.16 10.85 -2.06
N VAL A 45 -0.89 11.11 -1.77
CA VAL A 45 -0.07 10.31 -0.87
C VAL A 45 0.34 11.17 0.31
N ASP A 46 -0.14 10.84 1.50
CA ASP A 46 0.25 11.54 2.73
C ASP A 46 1.50 10.93 3.33
N VAL A 47 2.32 11.75 3.97
CA VAL A 47 3.52 11.34 4.69
C VAL A 47 3.32 11.57 6.17
N ILE A 48 3.42 10.50 6.94
CA ILE A 48 3.36 10.53 8.40
C ILE A 48 4.77 10.27 8.94
N ASP A 49 5.29 11.20 9.75
CA ASP A 49 6.48 10.95 10.57
C ASP A 49 6.06 10.04 11.73
N LEU A 50 6.58 8.82 11.78
CA LEU A 50 6.17 7.82 12.77
C LEU A 50 6.80 8.04 14.15
N GLY A 51 7.94 8.70 14.21
CA GLY A 51 8.55 9.11 15.49
C GLY A 51 7.72 10.19 16.17
N GLU A 52 7.35 11.22 15.41
CA GLU A 52 6.53 12.35 15.88
C GLU A 52 5.03 12.07 15.85
N LYS A 53 4.62 10.97 15.19
CA LYS A 53 3.22 10.52 15.07
C LYS A 53 2.33 11.62 14.52
N LYS A 54 2.77 12.25 13.42
CA LYS A 54 2.04 13.36 12.79
C LYS A 54 2.16 13.33 11.27
N LEU A 55 1.09 13.74 10.60
CA LEU A 55 1.12 14.05 9.17
C LEU A 55 2.02 15.27 8.96
N ILE A 56 2.96 15.17 8.02
CA ILE A 56 3.94 16.23 7.75
C ILE A 56 3.87 16.77 6.32
N LYS A 57 3.45 15.96 5.34
CA LYS A 57 3.44 16.35 3.93
C LYS A 57 2.38 15.56 3.17
N SER A 58 1.92 16.11 2.05
CA SER A 58 1.08 15.41 1.09
C SER A 58 1.63 15.64 -0.32
N TYR A 59 1.54 14.61 -1.16
CA TYR A 59 1.88 14.67 -2.57
C TYR A 59 0.61 14.44 -3.40
N ASP A 60 0.34 15.31 -4.36
CA ASP A 60 -0.68 15.04 -5.37
C ASP A 60 -0.17 13.96 -6.34
N VAL A 61 -1.01 12.98 -6.62
CA VAL A 61 -0.71 11.85 -7.50
C VAL A 61 -1.86 11.64 -8.50
N GLY A 62 -1.76 10.60 -9.32
CA GLY A 62 -2.86 10.23 -10.22
C GLY A 62 -4.14 9.83 -9.48
N LYS A 63 -5.20 9.58 -10.24
CA LYS A 63 -6.55 9.38 -9.69
C LYS A 63 -6.73 8.00 -9.08
N LYS A 64 -7.40 7.96 -7.93
CA LYS A 64 -7.70 6.74 -7.15
C LYS A 64 -6.43 5.92 -6.82
N PRO A 65 -5.44 6.52 -6.12
CA PRO A 65 -4.25 5.80 -5.72
C PRO A 65 -4.62 4.63 -4.80
N ALA A 66 -3.93 3.50 -4.96
CA ALA A 66 -4.30 2.26 -4.27
C ALA A 66 -3.07 1.56 -3.67
N GLY A 67 -2.37 0.76 -4.47
CA GLY A 67 -1.18 0.03 -4.06
C GLY A 67 0.04 0.91 -4.04
N ILE A 68 1.00 0.56 -3.17
CA ILE A 68 2.23 1.31 -2.98
C ILE A 68 3.41 0.37 -2.72
N ASP A 69 4.56 0.73 -3.27
CA ASP A 69 5.83 0.09 -2.90
C ASP A 69 6.98 1.12 -2.84
N ILE A 70 7.94 0.87 -1.96
CA ILE A 70 9.01 1.81 -1.63
C ILE A 70 10.39 1.21 -1.93
N ASP A 71 11.11 1.86 -2.85
CA ASP A 71 12.54 1.66 -3.04
C ASP A 71 13.31 2.38 -1.93
N ASN A 72 13.60 1.65 -0.85
CA ASN A 72 14.32 2.18 0.32
C ASN A 72 15.76 2.62 -0.01
N VAL A 73 16.38 2.10 -1.07
CA VAL A 73 17.76 2.40 -1.46
C VAL A 73 17.83 3.70 -2.29
N ASN A 74 17.01 3.78 -3.34
CA ASN A 74 16.97 4.96 -4.20
C ASN A 74 16.04 6.05 -3.69
N LYS A 75 15.28 5.78 -2.63
CA LYS A 75 14.30 6.68 -1.99
C LYS A 75 13.27 7.15 -3.02
N LYS A 76 12.67 6.17 -3.70
CA LYS A 76 11.54 6.35 -4.63
C LYS A 76 10.33 5.61 -4.11
N ILE A 77 9.15 6.17 -4.33
CA ILE A 77 7.87 5.57 -3.99
C ILE A 77 7.08 5.41 -5.27
N PHE A 78 6.54 4.21 -5.50
CA PHE A 78 5.73 3.88 -6.66
C PHE A 78 4.29 3.63 -6.20
N VAL A 79 3.33 4.28 -6.85
CA VAL A 79 1.92 4.24 -6.47
C VAL A 79 1.05 3.95 -7.69
N THR A 80 0.19 2.95 -7.60
CA THR A 80 -0.80 2.66 -8.65
C THR A 80 -1.95 3.64 -8.56
N ASN A 81 -2.34 4.22 -9.70
CA ASN A 81 -3.49 5.12 -9.80
C ASN A 81 -4.56 4.44 -10.65
N ALA A 82 -5.52 3.80 -9.99
CA ALA A 82 -6.42 2.85 -10.63
C ALA A 82 -7.38 3.50 -11.65
N GLU A 83 -7.77 4.75 -11.45
CA GLU A 83 -8.71 5.46 -12.34
C GLU A 83 -7.98 6.18 -13.48
N SER A 84 -6.79 6.75 -13.22
CA SER A 84 -6.00 7.41 -14.27
C SER A 84 -5.12 6.47 -15.07
N ASN A 85 -5.15 5.16 -14.80
CA ASN A 85 -4.35 4.13 -15.49
C ASN A 85 -2.84 4.48 -15.52
N SER A 86 -2.32 5.04 -14.43
CA SER A 86 -0.94 5.50 -14.33
C SER A 86 -0.26 5.00 -13.06
N ILE A 87 1.07 5.11 -13.01
CA ILE A 87 1.88 4.90 -11.81
C ILE A 87 2.55 6.22 -11.46
N SER A 88 2.28 6.76 -10.27
CA SER A 88 3.01 7.92 -9.77
C SER A 88 4.32 7.47 -9.13
N VAL A 89 5.41 8.15 -9.46
CA VAL A 89 6.76 7.89 -8.95
C VAL A 89 7.26 9.13 -8.24
N ILE A 90 7.25 9.08 -6.90
CA ILE A 90 7.73 10.16 -6.04
C ILE A 90 9.22 9.92 -5.77
N ASN A 91 10.08 10.81 -6.25
CA ASN A 91 11.52 10.76 -6.01
C ASN A 91 11.90 11.73 -4.89
N LEU A 92 12.21 11.20 -3.71
CA LEU A 92 12.51 12.02 -2.53
C LEU A 92 13.85 12.74 -2.63
N LYS A 93 14.85 12.14 -3.29
CA LYS A 93 16.18 12.77 -3.47
C LYS A 93 16.12 14.00 -4.37
N LYS A 94 15.24 13.97 -5.38
CA LYS A 94 15.07 15.04 -6.36
C LYS A 94 13.87 15.95 -6.08
N ASN A 95 13.04 15.60 -5.10
CA ASN A 95 11.76 16.25 -4.83
C ASN A 95 10.91 16.42 -6.11
N THR A 96 10.77 15.33 -6.88
CA THR A 96 10.00 15.32 -8.13
C THR A 96 8.98 14.20 -8.13
N ILE A 97 7.87 14.41 -8.82
CA ILE A 97 6.89 13.37 -9.11
C ILE A 97 6.87 13.19 -10.63
N LYS A 98 6.87 11.93 -11.08
CA LYS A 98 6.64 11.56 -12.47
C LYS A 98 5.48 10.60 -12.56
N GLU A 99 4.80 10.59 -13.69
CA GLU A 99 3.82 9.55 -13.99
C GLU A 99 4.30 8.65 -15.11
N PHE A 100 4.21 7.35 -14.88
CA PHE A 100 4.38 6.32 -15.91
C PHE A 100 3.00 5.87 -16.37
N GLN A 101 2.85 5.63 -17.67
CA GLN A 101 1.63 5.03 -18.19
C GLN A 101 1.58 3.56 -17.79
N SER A 102 0.42 3.11 -17.32
CA SER A 102 0.15 1.70 -17.02
C SER A 102 -0.88 1.13 -18.01
N SER A 103 -1.27 -0.13 -17.83
CA SER A 103 -2.47 -0.70 -18.47
C SER A 103 -3.73 -0.33 -17.66
N ASN A 104 -4.90 -0.90 -17.97
CA ASN A 104 -6.13 -0.45 -17.31
C ASN A 104 -6.23 -0.98 -15.88
N SER A 105 -6.59 -0.07 -14.96
CA SER A 105 -6.84 -0.34 -13.55
C SER A 105 -5.70 -1.08 -12.84
N PRO A 106 -4.52 -0.45 -12.77
CA PRO A 106 -3.43 -0.95 -11.95
C PRO A 106 -3.88 -0.98 -10.47
N LEU A 107 -3.59 -2.06 -9.76
CA LEU A 107 -4.00 -2.23 -8.37
C LEU A 107 -2.80 -2.55 -7.46
N GLY A 108 -2.34 -3.80 -7.46
CA GLY A 108 -1.14 -4.24 -6.73
C GLY A 108 0.12 -3.81 -7.44
N ILE A 109 1.16 -3.53 -6.67
CA ILE A 109 2.46 -3.10 -7.17
C ILE A 109 3.59 -3.62 -6.28
N ASN A 110 4.67 -4.04 -6.92
CA ASN A 110 5.88 -4.46 -6.22
C ASN A 110 7.11 -4.26 -7.10
N LEU A 111 8.23 -3.89 -6.50
CA LEU A 111 9.53 -3.76 -7.14
C LEU A 111 10.24 -5.12 -7.17
N SER A 112 11.04 -5.36 -8.20
CA SER A 112 12.02 -6.43 -8.16
C SER A 112 13.05 -6.19 -7.05
N ASN A 113 13.68 -7.25 -6.54
CA ASN A 113 14.68 -7.16 -5.46
C ASN A 113 15.86 -6.21 -5.78
N ASP A 114 16.20 -6.04 -7.06
CA ASP A 114 17.24 -5.13 -7.54
C ASP A 114 16.73 -3.70 -7.82
N GLY A 115 15.42 -3.45 -7.67
CA GLY A 115 14.76 -2.16 -7.93
C GLY A 115 14.73 -1.75 -9.40
N LEU A 116 15.03 -2.65 -10.34
CA LEU A 116 15.08 -2.34 -11.78
C LEU A 116 13.72 -2.47 -12.47
N HIS A 117 12.82 -3.29 -11.94
CA HIS A 117 11.50 -3.55 -12.51
C HIS A 117 10.38 -3.21 -11.53
N VAL A 118 9.25 -2.78 -12.07
CA VAL A 118 7.99 -2.59 -11.35
C VAL A 118 6.98 -3.60 -11.90
N TYR A 119 6.45 -4.44 -11.04
CA TYR A 119 5.40 -5.42 -11.36
C TYR A 119 4.05 -4.87 -10.92
N ILE A 120 3.05 -4.93 -11.80
CA ILE A 120 1.74 -4.29 -11.58
C ILE A 120 0.63 -5.26 -11.96
N SER A 121 -0.26 -5.59 -11.03
CA SER A 121 -1.48 -6.34 -11.33
C SER A 121 -2.54 -5.40 -11.91
N ASN A 122 -3.12 -5.78 -13.06
CA ASN A 122 -4.16 -5.01 -13.74
C ASN A 122 -5.51 -5.69 -13.55
N TRP A 123 -6.29 -5.19 -12.60
CA TRP A 123 -7.43 -5.89 -12.03
C TRP A 123 -8.56 -6.21 -13.02
N TYR A 124 -8.81 -5.34 -14.01
CA TYR A 124 -9.85 -5.59 -15.02
C TYR A 124 -9.31 -6.22 -16.31
N ASP A 125 -8.02 -6.07 -16.59
CA ASP A 125 -7.41 -6.57 -17.83
C ASP A 125 -6.93 -8.02 -17.71
N ASN A 126 -6.75 -8.56 -16.50
CA ASN A 126 -6.25 -9.93 -16.25
C ASN A 126 -4.80 -10.14 -16.75
N PHE A 127 -3.97 -9.12 -16.53
CA PHE A 127 -2.55 -9.15 -16.85
C PHE A 127 -1.71 -8.67 -15.67
N LEU A 128 -0.50 -9.21 -15.57
CA LEU A 128 0.62 -8.59 -14.86
C LEU A 128 1.43 -7.78 -15.88
N THR A 129 1.63 -6.49 -15.62
CA THR A 129 2.49 -5.61 -16.43
C THR A 129 3.84 -5.44 -15.75
N VAL A 130 4.92 -5.49 -16.54
CA VAL A 130 6.29 -5.24 -16.08
C VAL A 130 6.79 -3.95 -16.72
N LEU A 131 7.21 -2.99 -15.90
CA LEU A 131 7.80 -1.73 -16.35
C LEU A 131 9.26 -1.62 -15.90
N ASP A 132 10.07 -0.91 -16.68
CA ASP A 132 11.39 -0.40 -16.24
C ASP A 132 11.18 0.67 -15.15
N ALA A 133 11.76 0.47 -13.97
CA ALA A 133 11.57 1.34 -12.81
C ALA A 133 12.25 2.73 -12.95
N LYS A 134 13.15 2.90 -13.92
CA LYS A 134 13.85 4.17 -14.18
C LYS A 134 13.04 5.07 -15.10
N ASN A 135 12.42 4.52 -16.14
CA ASN A 135 11.81 5.30 -17.22
C ASN A 135 10.33 4.95 -17.51
N GLY A 136 9.78 3.92 -16.88
CA GLY A 136 8.38 3.52 -17.03
C GLY A 136 8.05 2.80 -18.33
N LYS A 137 9.04 2.42 -19.14
CA LYS A 137 8.80 1.67 -20.38
C LYS A 137 8.31 0.27 -20.06
N LYS A 138 7.27 -0.17 -20.77
CA LYS A 138 6.76 -1.53 -20.67
C LYS A 138 7.78 -2.52 -21.22
N ILE A 139 8.16 -3.50 -20.39
CA ILE A 139 9.09 -4.59 -20.70
C ILE A 139 8.29 -5.82 -21.13
N ALA A 140 7.28 -6.19 -20.36
CA ALA A 140 6.50 -7.39 -20.59
C ALA A 140 5.05 -7.23 -20.09
N GLN A 141 4.19 -8.12 -20.57
CA GLN A 141 2.81 -8.24 -20.15
C GLN A 141 2.44 -9.72 -20.12
N ILE A 142 2.14 -10.25 -18.94
CA ILE A 142 1.91 -11.67 -18.70
C ILE A 142 0.43 -11.87 -18.43
N LYS A 143 -0.23 -12.75 -19.19
CA LYS A 143 -1.63 -13.10 -18.95
C LYS A 143 -1.75 -13.88 -17.64
N THR A 144 -2.54 -13.38 -16.71
CA THR A 144 -2.76 -14.01 -15.40
C THR A 144 -4.09 -14.78 -15.38
N GLY A 145 -4.54 -15.19 -14.19
CA GLY A 145 -5.96 -15.50 -13.96
C GLY A 145 -6.80 -14.22 -13.88
N LYS A 146 -8.09 -14.37 -13.60
CA LYS A 146 -9.05 -13.27 -13.57
C LYS A 146 -8.94 -12.41 -12.32
N SER A 147 -9.00 -11.10 -12.53
CA SER A 147 -8.88 -10.07 -11.48
C SER A 147 -7.65 -10.27 -10.61
N PRO A 148 -6.43 -10.13 -11.18
CA PRO A 148 -5.20 -10.16 -10.41
C PRO A 148 -5.24 -9.03 -9.37
N ALA A 149 -5.12 -9.40 -8.10
CA ALA A 149 -5.32 -8.51 -6.96
C ALA A 149 -3.99 -7.91 -6.51
N ASP A 150 -3.15 -8.73 -5.90
CA ASP A 150 -1.86 -8.33 -5.38
C ASP A 150 -0.72 -8.97 -6.19
N VAL A 151 0.46 -8.37 -6.09
CA VAL A 151 1.71 -8.90 -6.62
C VAL A 151 2.79 -8.75 -5.57
N ASN A 152 3.59 -9.79 -5.37
CA ASN A 152 4.71 -9.76 -4.43
C ASN A 152 5.91 -10.50 -5.01
N VAL A 153 7.11 -10.16 -4.57
CA VAL A 153 8.37 -10.72 -5.06
C VAL A 153 9.03 -11.53 -3.96
N HIS A 154 9.38 -12.76 -4.26
CA HIS A 154 10.06 -13.63 -3.32
C HIS A 154 11.45 -13.06 -2.97
N PRO A 155 11.77 -12.86 -1.66
CA PRO A 155 12.90 -12.03 -1.25
C PRO A 155 14.27 -12.63 -1.57
N ILE A 156 14.35 -13.93 -1.85
CA ILE A 156 15.62 -14.62 -2.09
C ILE A 156 15.92 -14.78 -3.58
N ASP A 157 14.97 -15.28 -4.37
CA ASP A 157 15.20 -15.64 -5.78
C ASP A 157 14.50 -14.70 -6.77
N GLY A 158 13.69 -13.75 -6.29
CA GLY A 158 13.00 -12.76 -7.11
C GLY A 158 11.80 -13.30 -7.90
N ASN A 159 11.37 -14.53 -7.65
CA ASN A 159 10.17 -15.07 -8.29
C ASN A 159 8.92 -14.23 -7.95
N ILE A 160 8.06 -14.02 -8.94
CA ILE A 160 6.91 -13.15 -8.83
C ILE A 160 5.67 -13.98 -8.48
N LEU A 161 4.91 -13.50 -7.51
CA LEU A 161 3.67 -14.11 -7.06
C LEU A 161 2.50 -13.19 -7.37
N VAL A 162 1.42 -13.74 -7.93
CA VAL A 162 0.20 -12.98 -8.27
C VAL A 162 -1.03 -13.73 -7.84
N THR A 163 -1.89 -13.11 -7.04
CA THR A 163 -3.19 -13.65 -6.64
C THR A 163 -4.26 -13.29 -7.65
N ASN A 164 -5.02 -14.25 -8.15
CA ASN A 164 -6.12 -14.01 -9.06
C ASN A 164 -7.45 -14.20 -8.35
N ARG A 165 -8.06 -13.08 -7.97
CA ARG A 165 -9.19 -13.08 -7.04
C ARG A 165 -10.41 -13.82 -7.57
N LYS A 166 -10.71 -13.72 -8.86
CA LYS A 166 -11.92 -14.36 -9.43
C LYS A 166 -11.73 -15.84 -9.77
N ASP A 167 -10.48 -16.27 -9.99
CA ASP A 167 -10.17 -17.66 -10.30
C ASP A 167 -9.73 -18.47 -9.06
N ASN A 168 -9.51 -17.80 -7.92
CA ASN A 168 -9.11 -18.40 -6.64
C ASN A 168 -7.77 -19.14 -6.72
N ASP A 169 -6.78 -18.55 -7.39
CA ASP A 169 -5.46 -19.15 -7.51
C ASP A 169 -4.32 -18.15 -7.28
N LEU A 170 -3.13 -18.71 -7.12
CA LEU A 170 -1.84 -18.03 -7.00
C LEU A 170 -0.93 -18.49 -8.12
N TYR A 171 -0.41 -17.54 -8.89
CA TYR A 171 0.59 -17.82 -9.93
C TYR A 171 1.99 -17.58 -9.39
N LEU A 172 2.92 -18.46 -9.75
CA LEU A 172 4.37 -18.28 -9.60
C LEU A 172 4.96 -18.03 -10.98
N ILE A 173 5.66 -16.91 -11.16
CA ILE A 173 6.18 -16.46 -12.45
C ILE A 173 7.69 -16.26 -12.34
N ASN A 174 8.43 -16.76 -13.32
CA ASN A 174 9.87 -16.56 -13.42
C ASN A 174 10.17 -15.12 -13.89
N PRO A 175 10.99 -14.33 -13.17
CA PRO A 175 11.21 -12.92 -13.48
C PRO A 175 12.14 -12.70 -14.69
N LYS A 176 12.84 -13.73 -15.15
CA LYS A 176 13.76 -13.67 -16.30
C LYS A 176 13.07 -14.05 -17.61
N THR A 177 12.22 -15.09 -17.58
CA THR A 177 11.49 -15.57 -18.78
C THR A 177 10.08 -15.02 -18.87
N PHE A 178 9.52 -14.50 -17.77
CA PHE A 178 8.12 -14.09 -17.64
C PHE A 178 7.10 -15.22 -17.87
N GLU A 179 7.55 -16.46 -17.74
CA GLU A 179 6.69 -17.64 -17.86
C GLU A 179 6.09 -18.02 -16.50
N ILE A 180 4.85 -18.54 -16.54
CA ILE A 180 4.18 -19.10 -15.37
C ILE A 180 4.82 -20.46 -15.06
N VAL A 181 5.54 -20.54 -13.95
CA VAL A 181 6.21 -21.75 -13.47
C VAL A 181 5.21 -22.69 -12.80
N SER A 182 4.26 -22.15 -12.04
CA SER A 182 3.28 -22.95 -11.30
C SER A 182 2.01 -22.15 -11.01
N LYS A 183 0.93 -22.88 -10.81
CA LYS A 183 -0.38 -22.35 -10.38
C LYS A 183 -0.84 -23.16 -9.17
N LEU A 184 -1.39 -22.48 -8.17
CA LEU A 184 -1.85 -23.11 -6.94
C LEU A 184 -3.26 -22.62 -6.62
N GLU A 185 -4.20 -23.55 -6.49
CA GLU A 185 -5.55 -23.25 -6.01
C GLU A 185 -5.53 -22.80 -4.55
N LEU A 186 -6.35 -21.80 -4.24
CA LEU A 186 -6.52 -21.19 -2.92
C LEU A 186 -8.01 -21.24 -2.51
N GLU A 187 -8.33 -20.72 -1.32
CA GLU A 187 -9.73 -20.48 -0.97
C GLU A 187 -10.29 -19.25 -1.70
N LYS A 188 -11.58 -18.96 -1.50
CA LYS A 188 -12.31 -17.97 -2.29
C LYS A 188 -11.80 -16.54 -2.13
N ALA A 189 -11.65 -15.87 -3.27
CA ALA A 189 -11.28 -14.48 -3.43
C ALA A 189 -9.95 -14.10 -2.75
N PRO A 190 -8.82 -14.70 -3.18
CA PRO A 190 -7.51 -14.32 -2.68
C PRO A 190 -7.21 -12.85 -3.00
N PHE A 191 -6.55 -12.15 -2.06
CA PHE A 191 -6.19 -10.74 -2.19
C PHE A 191 -4.71 -10.51 -1.88
N GLY A 192 -4.36 -10.17 -0.64
CA GLY A 192 -3.02 -9.75 -0.25
C GLY A 192 -2.05 -10.94 -0.17
N ILE A 193 -0.81 -10.70 -0.57
CA ILE A 193 0.31 -11.65 -0.50
C ILE A 193 1.35 -11.09 0.47
N THR A 194 1.84 -11.92 1.38
CA THR A 194 2.99 -11.57 2.22
C THR A 194 3.89 -12.78 2.37
N ILE A 195 5.20 -12.58 2.31
CA ILE A 195 6.21 -13.65 2.34
C ILE A 195 7.07 -13.41 3.58
N ASP A 196 7.42 -14.48 4.30
CA ASP A 196 8.38 -14.35 5.39
C ASP A 196 9.77 -13.94 4.85
N SER A 197 10.55 -13.27 5.68
CA SER A 197 11.89 -12.78 5.36
C SER A 197 12.86 -13.87 4.89
N LYS A 198 12.59 -15.12 5.26
CA LYS A 198 13.38 -16.30 4.84
C LYS A 198 12.89 -16.92 3.54
N GLY A 199 11.75 -16.52 3.00
CA GLY A 199 11.19 -17.06 1.77
C GLY A 199 10.68 -18.51 1.87
N ASN A 200 10.34 -18.97 3.07
CA ASN A 200 9.84 -20.34 3.26
C ASN A 200 8.32 -20.41 3.15
N PHE A 201 7.62 -19.35 3.54
CA PHE A 201 6.17 -19.32 3.66
C PHE A 201 5.58 -18.09 2.97
N ILE A 202 4.55 -18.34 2.17
CA ILE A 202 3.70 -17.30 1.59
C ILE A 202 2.36 -17.36 2.33
N TYR A 203 1.88 -16.20 2.74
CA TYR A 203 0.59 -16.01 3.37
C TYR A 203 -0.31 -15.26 2.40
N VAL A 204 -1.50 -15.81 2.15
CA VAL A 204 -2.48 -15.22 1.23
C VAL A 204 -3.82 -15.04 1.93
N THR A 205 -4.35 -13.82 1.96
CA THR A 205 -5.70 -13.56 2.50
C THR A 205 -6.77 -14.01 1.51
N ASN A 206 -7.78 -14.75 1.99
CA ASN A 206 -8.91 -15.20 1.19
C ASN A 206 -10.18 -14.47 1.65
N VAL A 207 -10.49 -13.36 1.00
CA VAL A 207 -11.49 -12.37 1.43
C VAL A 207 -12.85 -13.02 1.69
N GLN A 208 -13.33 -13.87 0.77
CA GLN A 208 -14.66 -14.46 0.87
C GLN A 208 -14.70 -15.74 1.71
N SER A 209 -13.55 -16.28 2.10
CA SER A 209 -13.45 -17.49 2.94
C SER A 209 -13.12 -17.19 4.39
N ASN A 210 -12.87 -15.91 4.72
CA ASN A 210 -12.49 -15.44 6.05
C ASN A 210 -11.29 -16.24 6.59
N SER A 211 -10.26 -16.38 5.75
CA SER A 211 -9.08 -17.17 6.08
C SER A 211 -7.78 -16.57 5.53
N VAL A 212 -6.66 -17.11 6.00
CA VAL A 212 -5.34 -16.96 5.39
C VAL A 212 -4.82 -18.33 4.97
N SER A 213 -4.48 -18.52 3.71
CA SER A 213 -3.73 -19.69 3.25
C SER A 213 -2.25 -19.52 3.57
N VAL A 214 -1.66 -20.52 4.23
CA VAL A 214 -0.22 -20.65 4.41
C VAL A 214 0.30 -21.62 3.37
N VAL A 215 1.19 -21.16 2.51
CA VAL A 215 1.77 -21.91 1.40
C VAL A 215 3.25 -22.14 1.69
N SER A 216 3.69 -23.40 1.61
CA SER A 216 5.12 -23.70 1.61
C SER A 216 5.70 -23.32 0.25
N TYR A 217 6.67 -22.40 0.23
CA TYR A 217 7.30 -21.95 -1.01
C TYR A 217 8.01 -23.08 -1.74
N LYS A 218 8.86 -23.83 -1.01
CA LYS A 218 9.64 -24.96 -1.55
C LYS A 218 8.78 -26.01 -2.26
N LYS A 219 7.59 -26.31 -1.72
CA LYS A 219 6.67 -27.31 -2.28
C LYS A 219 5.58 -26.69 -3.17
N PHE A 220 5.50 -25.36 -3.20
CA PHE A 220 4.42 -24.56 -3.77
C PHE A 220 3.03 -25.15 -3.50
N LYS A 221 2.74 -25.44 -2.23
CA LYS A 221 1.49 -26.10 -1.80
C LYS A 221 0.95 -25.47 -0.52
N VAL A 222 -0.37 -25.32 -0.43
CA VAL A 222 -1.07 -24.94 0.81
C VAL A 222 -0.82 -26.01 1.89
N ILE A 223 -0.30 -25.59 3.03
CA ILE A 223 -0.04 -26.45 4.20
C ILE A 223 -0.99 -26.18 5.36
N SER A 224 -1.68 -25.05 5.37
CA SER A 224 -2.67 -24.69 6.37
C SER A 224 -3.59 -23.59 5.85
N ASN A 225 -4.85 -23.58 6.29
CA ASN A 225 -5.76 -22.44 6.15
C ASN A 225 -6.16 -21.98 7.55
N ILE A 226 -5.79 -20.76 7.92
CA ILE A 226 -6.04 -20.17 9.24
C ILE A 226 -7.35 -19.40 9.16
N LYS A 227 -8.30 -19.64 10.07
CA LYS A 227 -9.53 -18.84 10.16
C LYS A 227 -9.25 -17.50 10.85
N VAL A 228 -9.76 -16.43 10.29
CA VAL A 228 -9.59 -15.04 10.76
C VAL A 228 -10.94 -14.32 10.77
N GLY A 229 -10.95 -13.02 11.07
CA GLY A 229 -12.15 -12.20 10.98
C GLY A 229 -12.71 -12.09 9.55
N LYS A 230 -13.83 -11.36 9.41
CA LYS A 230 -14.53 -11.24 8.12
C LYS A 230 -13.77 -10.34 7.14
N TRP A 231 -13.63 -10.83 5.91
CA TRP A 231 -13.01 -10.11 4.79
C TRP A 231 -11.57 -9.69 5.10
N PRO A 232 -10.66 -10.66 5.30
CA PRO A 232 -9.25 -10.35 5.50
C PRO A 232 -8.66 -9.74 4.23
N TYR A 233 -7.82 -8.72 4.38
CA TYR A 233 -7.26 -7.98 3.23
C TYR A 233 -5.73 -8.04 3.17
N GLN A 234 -5.02 -7.46 4.15
CA GLN A 234 -3.56 -7.40 4.15
C GLN A 234 -2.97 -8.08 5.39
N ILE A 235 -1.70 -8.46 5.28
CA ILE A 235 -0.93 -9.12 6.32
C ILE A 235 0.34 -8.30 6.60
N ALA A 236 0.72 -8.21 7.87
CA ALA A 236 2.06 -7.78 8.28
C ALA A 236 2.70 -8.86 9.16
N ILE A 237 4.00 -9.12 8.97
CA ILE A 237 4.75 -10.11 9.74
C ILE A 237 5.75 -9.39 10.65
N ASP A 238 5.60 -9.59 11.95
CA ASP A 238 6.62 -9.28 12.94
C ASP A 238 7.54 -10.49 13.10
N GLU A 239 8.69 -10.42 12.45
CA GLU A 239 9.69 -11.50 12.44
C GLU A 239 10.42 -11.60 13.78
N ILE A 240 10.52 -10.49 14.52
CA ILE A 240 11.24 -10.43 15.80
C ILE A 240 10.39 -11.09 16.88
N ASN A 241 9.13 -10.69 17.00
CA ASN A 241 8.21 -11.19 18.03
C ASN A 241 7.39 -12.41 17.54
N LYS A 242 7.65 -12.88 16.33
CA LYS A 242 6.99 -14.04 15.69
C LYS A 242 5.47 -13.88 15.64
N LYS A 243 5.00 -12.71 15.20
CA LYS A 243 3.57 -12.39 15.06
C LYS A 243 3.19 -12.21 13.60
N LEU A 244 1.95 -12.52 13.29
CA LEU A 244 1.32 -12.27 12.02
C LEU A 244 0.00 -11.53 12.28
N PHE A 245 -0.14 -10.34 11.70
CA PHE A 245 -1.30 -9.47 11.84
C PHE A 245 -2.11 -9.52 10.55
N VAL A 246 -3.43 -9.66 10.65
CA VAL A 246 -4.34 -9.71 9.50
C VAL A 246 -5.44 -8.66 9.67
N THR A 247 -5.58 -7.74 8.73
CA THR A 247 -6.67 -6.74 8.75
C THR A 247 -7.96 -7.36 8.26
N ASN A 248 -9.05 -7.22 9.02
CA ASN A 248 -10.37 -7.78 8.74
C ASN A 248 -11.38 -6.66 8.47
N GLN A 249 -11.57 -6.29 7.20
CA GLN A 249 -12.36 -5.11 6.81
C GLN A 249 -13.79 -5.12 7.36
N ARG A 250 -14.51 -6.24 7.23
CA ARG A 250 -15.93 -6.32 7.64
C ARG A 250 -16.13 -6.67 9.11
N SER A 251 -15.06 -6.97 9.83
CA SER A 251 -15.12 -7.15 11.30
C SER A 251 -14.50 -5.99 12.05
N ASN A 252 -13.99 -4.96 11.36
CA ASN A 252 -13.35 -3.79 11.97
C ASN A 252 -12.30 -4.18 13.03
N SER A 253 -11.48 -5.17 12.69
CA SER A 253 -10.56 -5.82 13.61
C SER A 253 -9.26 -6.26 12.95
N ILE A 254 -8.30 -6.64 13.79
CA ILE A 254 -7.03 -7.26 13.38
C ILE A 254 -6.90 -8.59 14.11
N SER A 255 -6.77 -9.69 13.36
CA SER A 255 -6.43 -10.98 13.97
C SER A 255 -4.93 -11.12 14.13
N VAL A 256 -4.47 -11.54 15.31
CA VAL A 256 -3.05 -11.74 15.64
C VAL A 256 -2.75 -13.22 15.85
N PHE A 257 -1.75 -13.74 15.14
CA PHE A 257 -1.33 -15.14 15.21
C PHE A 257 0.17 -15.25 15.50
N ASN A 258 0.57 -16.38 16.07
CA ASN A 258 1.97 -16.74 16.12
C ASN A 258 2.42 -17.20 14.72
N SER A 259 3.44 -16.55 14.14
CA SER A 259 3.87 -16.81 12.75
C SER A 259 4.55 -18.16 12.55
N THR A 260 4.94 -18.86 13.63
CA THR A 260 5.56 -20.20 13.54
C THR A 260 4.54 -21.33 13.70
N THR A 261 3.63 -21.18 14.66
CA THR A 261 2.66 -22.23 15.03
C THR A 261 1.29 -22.02 14.40
N HIS A 262 1.04 -20.84 13.83
CA HIS A 262 -0.25 -20.40 13.28
C HIS A 262 -1.42 -20.44 14.28
N LYS A 263 -1.12 -20.45 15.59
CA LYS A 263 -2.12 -20.38 16.65
C LYS A 263 -2.55 -18.93 16.85
N LYS A 264 -3.86 -18.70 17.00
CA LYS A 264 -4.42 -17.39 17.34
C LYS A 264 -3.89 -16.97 18.70
N ILE A 265 -3.48 -15.71 18.80
CA ILE A 265 -3.06 -15.07 20.03
C ILE A 265 -4.20 -14.18 20.53
N GLU A 266 -4.70 -13.31 19.66
CA GLU A 266 -5.64 -12.26 20.02
C GLU A 266 -6.47 -11.81 18.80
N GLU A 267 -7.61 -11.17 19.06
CA GLU A 267 -8.32 -10.31 18.12
C GLU A 267 -8.34 -8.88 18.67
N ILE A 268 -7.81 -7.92 17.91
CA ILE A 268 -7.88 -6.50 18.26
C ILE A 268 -9.17 -5.96 17.63
N GLU A 269 -10.18 -5.68 18.44
CA GLU A 269 -11.51 -5.26 17.99
C GLU A 269 -11.73 -3.75 18.11
N ASN A 270 -12.70 -3.23 17.36
CA ASN A 270 -13.18 -1.83 17.45
C ASN A 270 -12.07 -0.78 17.27
N LEU A 271 -11.07 -1.09 16.44
CA LEU A 271 -9.93 -0.21 16.20
C LEU A 271 -10.31 0.99 15.32
N CYS A 272 -10.92 0.69 14.18
CA CYS A 272 -11.33 1.65 13.16
C CYS A 272 -12.24 0.95 12.13
N GLU A 273 -12.96 1.73 11.33
CA GLU A 273 -13.79 1.18 10.26
C GLU A 273 -12.95 0.79 9.03
N TYR A 274 -13.18 -0.44 8.56
CA TYR A 274 -12.63 -0.94 7.30
C TYR A 274 -11.08 -0.93 7.23
N PRO A 275 -10.38 -1.57 8.18
CA PRO A 275 -8.91 -1.65 8.16
C PRO A 275 -8.42 -2.40 6.91
N GLU A 276 -7.46 -1.83 6.18
CA GLU A 276 -6.97 -2.39 4.92
C GLU A 276 -5.45 -2.61 4.96
N GLY A 277 -4.65 -1.59 4.64
CA GLY A 277 -3.19 -1.67 4.67
C GLY A 277 -2.66 -1.79 6.08
N ILE A 278 -1.66 -2.66 6.28
CA ILE A 278 -0.98 -2.84 7.57
C ILE A 278 0.53 -3.05 7.34
N ASN A 279 1.36 -2.43 8.18
CA ASN A 279 2.82 -2.62 8.15
C ASN A 279 3.43 -2.33 9.53
N ILE A 280 4.70 -2.67 9.72
CA ILE A 280 5.41 -2.55 10.99
C ILE A 280 6.60 -1.60 10.83
N SER A 281 6.72 -0.66 11.78
CA SER A 281 7.90 0.16 11.99
C SER A 281 8.59 -0.28 13.28
N TYR A 282 9.64 -1.10 13.15
CA TYR A 282 10.45 -1.52 14.30
C TYR A 282 11.17 -0.35 14.97
N LYS A 283 11.61 0.65 14.19
CA LYS A 283 12.32 1.81 14.74
C LYS A 283 11.41 2.66 15.64
N SER A 284 10.11 2.69 15.33
CA SER A 284 9.12 3.44 16.10
C SER A 284 8.32 2.56 17.08
N ASN A 285 8.54 1.25 17.09
CA ASN A 285 7.74 0.23 17.79
C ASN A 285 6.25 0.32 17.48
N LEU A 286 5.88 0.42 16.20
CA LEU A 286 4.49 0.62 15.77
C LEU A 286 4.01 -0.47 14.82
N VAL A 287 2.73 -0.86 14.99
CA VAL A 287 1.90 -1.36 13.90
C VAL A 287 1.12 -0.19 13.32
N VAL A 288 1.22 0.00 12.00
CA VAL A 288 0.61 1.11 11.26
C VAL A 288 -0.52 0.56 10.40
N VAL A 289 -1.74 1.08 10.56
CA VAL A 289 -2.95 0.53 9.94
C VAL A 289 -3.70 1.64 9.20
N ALA A 290 -3.97 1.48 7.91
CA ALA A 290 -4.83 2.35 7.14
C ALA A 290 -6.30 1.94 7.33
N CYS A 291 -7.13 2.89 7.74
CA CYS A 291 -8.54 2.67 8.04
C CYS A 291 -9.39 3.42 7.02
N TRP A 292 -9.85 2.71 5.99
CA TRP A 292 -10.37 3.31 4.77
C TRP A 292 -11.57 4.23 5.06
N PHE A 293 -12.56 3.77 5.81
CA PHE A 293 -13.80 4.54 6.01
C PHE A 293 -13.71 5.59 7.13
N ASP A 294 -12.62 5.56 7.88
CA ASP A 294 -12.34 6.53 8.94
C ASP A 294 -11.52 7.74 8.47
N ASP A 295 -11.08 7.76 7.21
CA ASP A 295 -10.14 8.74 6.67
C ASP A 295 -8.91 8.94 7.59
N ALA A 296 -8.42 7.84 8.17
CA ALA A 296 -7.39 7.87 9.19
C ALA A 296 -6.38 6.73 9.08
N VAL A 297 -5.21 6.96 9.67
CA VAL A 297 -4.24 5.92 10.02
C VAL A 297 -4.21 5.76 11.53
N VAL A 298 -4.27 4.50 11.96
CA VAL A 298 -4.15 4.13 13.36
C VAL A 298 -2.75 3.57 13.62
N LEU A 299 -2.15 4.05 14.71
CA LEU A 299 -0.86 3.61 15.23
C LEU A 299 -1.10 2.83 16.52
N LEU A 300 -0.68 1.57 16.53
CA LEU A 300 -0.71 0.70 17.70
C LEU A 300 0.71 0.46 18.21
N ASP A 301 0.85 0.24 19.51
CA ASP A 301 2.11 -0.29 20.07
C ASP A 301 2.37 -1.70 19.53
N LEU A 302 3.63 -1.99 19.17
CA LEU A 302 3.99 -3.27 18.58
C LEU A 302 3.95 -4.44 19.57
N PHE A 303 4.00 -4.19 20.87
CA PHE A 303 4.11 -5.22 21.90
C PHE A 303 2.79 -5.52 22.58
N ASP A 304 2.08 -4.47 23.03
CA ASP A 304 0.81 -4.62 23.76
C ASP A 304 -0.43 -4.27 22.92
N TYR A 305 -0.23 -3.84 21.68
CA TYR A 305 -1.29 -3.51 20.71
C TYR A 305 -2.21 -2.38 21.13
N SER A 306 -1.85 -1.61 22.17
CA SER A 306 -2.61 -0.47 22.61
C SER A 306 -2.65 0.63 21.55
N LEU A 307 -3.80 1.30 21.44
CA LEU A 307 -3.95 2.44 20.54
C LEU A 307 -3.10 3.62 21.01
N ILE A 308 -2.04 3.92 20.27
CA ILE A 308 -1.17 5.07 20.54
C ILE A 308 -1.78 6.34 19.97
N LYS A 309 -2.24 6.30 18.71
CA LYS A 309 -2.78 7.49 18.05
C LYS A 309 -3.62 7.15 16.82
N LYS A 310 -4.66 7.95 16.59
CA LYS A 310 -5.36 8.05 15.31
C LYS A 310 -4.98 9.37 14.63
N ILE A 311 -4.57 9.30 13.37
CA ILE A 311 -4.12 10.45 12.58
C ILE A 311 -5.01 10.57 11.35
N ASN A 312 -5.74 11.68 11.25
CA ASN A 312 -6.55 11.97 10.06
C ASN A 312 -5.64 12.18 8.85
N VAL A 313 -6.05 11.65 7.71
CA VAL A 313 -5.37 11.75 6.41
C VAL A 313 -6.32 12.33 5.37
N SER A 314 -5.82 12.56 4.17
CA SER A 314 -6.50 13.33 3.12
C SER A 314 -7.77 12.68 2.58
N GLY A 315 -7.95 11.37 2.74
CA GLY A 315 -9.23 10.70 2.53
C GLY A 315 -9.16 9.42 1.71
N GLY A 316 -9.80 8.38 2.22
CA GLY A 316 -9.87 7.05 1.65
C GLY A 316 -8.56 6.26 1.70
N PRO A 317 -7.87 6.15 2.85
CA PRO A 317 -6.56 5.51 2.92
C PRO A 317 -6.63 4.00 2.66
N ARG A 318 -5.79 3.49 1.76
CA ARG A 318 -5.71 2.05 1.45
C ARG A 318 -4.37 1.45 1.85
N ALA A 319 -3.27 2.05 1.38
CA ALA A 319 -1.89 1.72 1.71
C ALA A 319 -1.57 0.21 1.78
N PHE A 320 -1.97 -0.60 0.79
CA PHE A 320 -1.56 -2.00 0.72
C PHE A 320 -0.26 -2.14 -0.10
N GLY A 321 0.67 -2.97 0.38
CA GLY A 321 2.06 -3.07 -0.08
C GLY A 321 3.07 -2.59 0.98
N ASP A 322 4.35 -2.36 0.62
CA ASP A 322 5.33 -1.78 1.55
C ASP A 322 5.25 -0.25 1.51
N PHE A 323 4.65 0.33 2.55
CA PHE A 323 4.42 1.77 2.65
C PHE A 323 5.24 2.46 3.73
N ILE A 324 6.22 1.76 4.32
CA ILE A 324 7.11 2.32 5.35
C ILE A 324 8.50 2.56 4.74
N LEU A 325 8.88 3.83 4.68
CA LEU A 325 10.25 4.24 4.39
C LEU A 325 11.09 4.09 5.65
N ARG A 326 12.13 3.26 5.60
CA ARG A 326 13.03 2.93 6.72
C ARG A 326 14.39 3.63 6.61
#